data_AF-A0A352XDB8-F1
#
_entry.id   AF-A0A352XDB8-F1
#
_cell.length_a   1.000
_cell.length_b   1.000
_cell.length_c   1.000
_cell.angle_alpha   90.00
_cell.angle_beta   90.00
_cell.angle_gamma   90.00
#
_symmetry.space_group_name_H-M   'P 1'
#
loop_
_entity.id
_entity.type
_entity.pdbx_description
1 polymer ?
#
loop_
_entity_poly.entity_id
_entity_poly.type
_entity_poly.pdbx_seq_one_letter_code
_entity_poly.pdbx_strand_id
1 'polypeptide(L)'
;MAIDQLTKKPVVLNMDVGEKILQRFGEIWAIPTLFFIDPWGYKGLSLRLIGSSIMNWGCDCIFFFNYNRINMGLHNDAVEEHMNSLFGKEGADTLRKQLQPMQPYQRELTIAEAICQSLKEIGGTYPLPFRFKHATGKRTSHHLIFVSKNVRGYSIMKEIMAKESSTTEQGVPCFEYDPATIYQPLLFDLARPLDELEDMLLDEFAGQTMTMLQVYDQHHVGKRYIKKNYKDILLKLEAENKITASPSKRRKNTFGDDVKITFPPKQS
;
A
#
# COMPACT_ATOMS: atom_id res chain seq x y z
N MET A 1 7.59 -19.42 20.07
CA MET A 1 6.69 -20.52 20.51
C MET A 1 7.05 -21.75 19.67
N ALA A 2 7.39 -22.88 20.30
CA ALA A 2 7.79 -24.08 19.55
C ALA A 2 6.55 -24.78 18.98
N ILE A 3 6.66 -25.36 17.76
CA ILE A 3 5.55 -26.04 17.07
C ILE A 3 4.90 -27.13 17.95
N ASP A 4 5.69 -27.77 18.82
CA ASP A 4 5.25 -28.85 19.70
C ASP A 4 4.27 -28.41 20.80
N GLN A 5 4.15 -27.10 21.04
CA GLN A 5 3.29 -26.53 22.07
C GLN A 5 1.88 -26.17 21.56
N LEU A 6 1.60 -26.39 20.27
CA LEU A 6 0.29 -26.08 19.68
C LEU A 6 -0.76 -27.16 20.01
N THR A 7 -1.91 -26.75 20.55
CA THR A 7 -3.07 -27.62 20.84
C THR A 7 -3.55 -28.38 19.60
N LYS A 8 -3.41 -27.77 18.41
CA LYS A 8 -3.64 -28.39 17.11
C LYS A 8 -2.29 -28.40 16.38
N LYS A 9 -1.60 -29.53 16.42
CA LYS A 9 -0.30 -29.68 15.76
C LYS A 9 -0.47 -29.54 14.24
N PRO A 10 0.46 -28.86 13.55
CA PRO A 10 0.43 -28.77 12.10
C PRO A 10 0.68 -30.14 11.48
N VAL A 11 -0.01 -30.43 10.38
CA VAL A 11 0.29 -31.58 9.54
C VAL A 11 1.34 -31.13 8.53
N VAL A 12 2.55 -31.67 8.63
CA VAL A 12 3.64 -31.37 7.70
C VAL A 12 3.68 -32.43 6.61
N LEU A 13 3.63 -32.00 5.36
CA LEU A 13 3.71 -32.86 4.19
C LEU A 13 4.92 -32.41 3.35
N ASN A 14 5.72 -33.36 2.90
CA ASN A 14 6.83 -33.11 1.98
C ASN A 14 6.45 -33.62 0.59
N MET A 15 5.94 -32.72 -0.25
CA MET A 15 5.43 -33.01 -1.58
C MET A 15 5.81 -31.90 -2.56
N ASP A 16 6.00 -32.26 -3.82
CA ASP A 16 6.18 -31.28 -4.89
C ASP A 16 4.90 -30.49 -5.14
N VAL A 17 5.04 -29.18 -5.34
CA VAL A 17 3.94 -28.30 -5.73
C VAL A 17 3.57 -28.58 -7.18
N GLY A 18 2.41 -29.20 -7.37
CA GLY A 18 1.90 -29.61 -8.69
C GLY A 18 0.53 -30.30 -8.59
N GLU A 19 0.20 -31.13 -9.58
CA GLU A 19 -1.11 -31.80 -9.71
C GLU A 19 -1.59 -32.50 -8.44
N LYS A 20 -0.68 -33.16 -7.71
CA LYS A 20 -1.02 -33.90 -6.50
C LYS A 20 -1.55 -33.01 -5.38
N ILE A 21 -1.06 -31.76 -5.28
CA ILE A 21 -1.57 -30.79 -4.31
C ILE A 21 -2.95 -30.28 -4.75
N LEU A 22 -3.15 -30.05 -6.06
CA LEU A 22 -4.44 -29.60 -6.59
C LEU A 22 -5.54 -30.63 -6.36
N GLN A 23 -5.24 -31.93 -6.54
CA GLN A 23 -6.19 -33.02 -6.24
C GLN A 23 -6.66 -32.98 -4.79
N ARG A 24 -5.75 -32.71 -3.84
CA ARG A 24 -6.10 -32.55 -2.43
C ARG A 24 -6.93 -31.33 -2.13
N PHE A 25 -6.76 -30.22 -2.87
CA PHE A 25 -7.65 -29.06 -2.71
C PHE A 25 -9.09 -29.40 -3.09
N GLY A 26 -9.30 -30.33 -4.03
CA GLY A 26 -10.62 -30.88 -4.35
C GLY A 26 -11.26 -31.64 -3.17
N GLU A 27 -10.47 -32.21 -2.27
CA GLU A 27 -10.96 -32.90 -1.06
C GLU A 27 -11.41 -31.91 0.04
N ILE A 28 -11.01 -30.62 -0.05
CA ILE A 28 -11.30 -29.56 0.92
C ILE A 28 -12.65 -28.86 0.61
N TRP A 29 -13.54 -29.51 -0.13
CA TRP A 29 -14.74 -28.87 -0.72
C TRP A 29 -15.71 -28.22 0.29
N ALA A 30 -15.66 -28.58 1.57
CA ALA A 30 -16.59 -28.12 2.60
C ALA A 30 -15.94 -27.49 3.85
N ILE A 31 -14.63 -27.21 3.84
CA ILE A 31 -13.91 -26.68 5.00
C ILE A 31 -13.37 -25.29 4.67
N PRO A 32 -13.84 -24.22 5.35
CA PRO A 32 -13.25 -22.89 5.23
C PRO A 32 -11.76 -22.93 5.49
N THR A 33 -10.97 -22.44 4.54
CA THR A 33 -9.51 -22.58 4.58
C THR A 33 -8.85 -21.28 4.14
N LEU A 34 -7.93 -20.78 4.97
CA LEU A 34 -7.02 -19.72 4.60
C LEU A 34 -5.71 -20.35 4.10
N PHE A 35 -5.42 -20.17 2.81
CA PHE A 35 -4.17 -20.63 2.20
C PHE A 35 -3.08 -19.57 2.34
N PHE A 36 -1.87 -19.99 2.70
CA PHE A 36 -0.66 -19.19 2.58
C PHE A 36 0.33 -19.90 1.65
N ILE A 37 0.70 -19.25 0.54
CA ILE A 37 1.58 -19.84 -0.48
C ILE A 37 2.87 -19.02 -0.58
N ASP A 38 4.01 -19.64 -0.26
CA ASP A 38 5.33 -19.06 -0.49
C ASP A 38 6.15 -19.98 -1.41
N PRO A 39 6.34 -19.62 -2.69
CA PRO A 39 7.11 -20.40 -3.65
C PRO A 39 8.64 -20.26 -3.48
N TRP A 40 9.13 -19.48 -2.52
CA TRP A 40 10.54 -19.11 -2.37
C TRP A 40 11.15 -18.53 -3.67
N GLY A 41 10.35 -17.71 -4.38
CA GLY A 41 10.67 -17.17 -5.69
C GLY A 41 9.42 -16.96 -6.55
N TYR A 42 9.39 -17.57 -7.74
CA TYR A 42 8.21 -17.63 -8.60
C TYR A 42 7.88 -19.06 -9.10
N LYS A 43 8.78 -20.02 -8.89
CA LYS A 43 8.57 -21.40 -9.37
C LYS A 43 7.47 -22.07 -8.56
N GLY A 44 6.51 -22.69 -9.25
CA GLY A 44 5.35 -23.33 -8.62
C GLY A 44 4.18 -22.39 -8.35
N LEU A 45 4.37 -21.07 -8.39
CA LEU A 45 3.27 -20.11 -8.33
C LEU A 45 2.63 -19.96 -9.71
N SER A 46 1.34 -20.24 -9.81
CA SER A 46 0.57 -20.13 -11.05
C SER A 46 -0.87 -19.70 -10.76
N LEU A 47 -1.52 -19.09 -11.76
CA LEU A 47 -2.95 -18.79 -11.67
C LEU A 47 -3.79 -20.03 -11.40
N ARG A 48 -3.37 -21.18 -11.93
CA ARG A 48 -4.06 -22.45 -11.68
C ARG A 48 -3.98 -22.87 -10.21
N LEU A 49 -2.80 -22.75 -9.58
CA LEU A 49 -2.64 -23.05 -8.16
C LEU A 49 -3.48 -22.10 -7.30
N ILE A 50 -3.41 -20.79 -7.57
CA ILE A 50 -4.15 -19.78 -6.82
C ILE A 50 -5.67 -19.94 -7.04
N GLY A 51 -6.10 -20.19 -8.28
CA GLY A 51 -7.51 -20.44 -8.60
C GLY A 51 -8.05 -21.66 -7.88
N SER A 52 -7.23 -22.71 -7.77
CA SER A 52 -7.62 -23.93 -7.05
C SER A 52 -7.72 -23.72 -5.54
N SER A 53 -6.89 -22.84 -4.95
CA SER A 53 -6.98 -22.53 -3.52
C SER A 53 -8.23 -21.74 -3.16
N ILE A 54 -8.72 -20.87 -4.07
CA ILE A 54 -9.94 -20.10 -3.86
C ILE A 54 -11.20 -20.74 -4.49
N MET A 55 -11.11 -21.92 -5.08
CA MET A 55 -12.24 -22.54 -5.80
C MET A 55 -13.42 -22.86 -4.88
N ASN A 56 -13.15 -23.41 -3.69
CA ASN A 56 -14.18 -23.92 -2.78
C ASN A 56 -14.87 -22.82 -1.96
N TRP A 57 -15.94 -23.19 -1.26
CA TRP A 57 -16.66 -22.25 -0.38
C TRP A 57 -15.81 -21.89 0.85
N GLY A 58 -15.80 -20.61 1.22
CA GLY A 58 -15.10 -20.14 2.42
C GLY A 58 -13.57 -20.20 2.34
N CYS A 59 -13.00 -20.25 1.13
CA CYS A 59 -11.55 -20.25 0.94
C CYS A 59 -11.01 -18.88 0.51
N ASP A 60 -9.94 -18.45 1.18
CA ASP A 60 -9.18 -17.24 0.90
C ASP A 60 -7.70 -17.60 0.72
N CYS A 61 -6.96 -16.82 -0.04
CA CYS A 61 -5.54 -17.09 -0.30
C CYS A 61 -4.69 -15.86 -0.08
N ILE A 62 -3.57 -16.03 0.63
CA ILE A 62 -2.46 -15.09 0.73
C ILE A 62 -1.28 -15.75 0.04
N PHE A 63 -0.56 -15.02 -0.80
CA PHE A 63 0.67 -15.55 -1.38
C PHE A 63 1.79 -14.53 -1.44
N PHE A 64 3.01 -15.04 -1.35
CA PHE A 64 4.23 -14.26 -1.45
C PHE A 64 4.52 -13.95 -2.92
N PHE A 65 4.61 -12.66 -3.24
CA PHE A 65 4.87 -12.17 -4.57
C PHE A 65 6.23 -11.46 -4.62
N ASN A 66 7.25 -12.19 -5.08
CA ASN A 66 8.60 -11.64 -5.22
C ASN A 66 8.70 -10.75 -6.47
N TYR A 67 8.23 -9.51 -6.36
CA TYR A 67 8.27 -8.52 -7.42
C TYR A 67 9.63 -8.46 -8.12
N ASN A 68 10.73 -8.41 -7.35
CA ASN A 68 12.07 -8.26 -7.91
C ASN A 68 12.43 -9.41 -8.87
N ARG A 69 12.16 -10.66 -8.47
CA ARG A 69 12.43 -11.84 -9.31
C ARG A 69 11.52 -11.92 -10.52
N ILE A 70 10.25 -11.56 -10.36
CA ILE A 70 9.26 -11.55 -11.45
C ILE A 70 9.63 -10.48 -12.47
N ASN A 71 9.99 -9.28 -12.00
CA ASN A 71 10.44 -8.19 -12.85
C ASN A 71 11.64 -8.58 -13.72
N MET A 72 12.61 -9.29 -13.14
CA MET A 72 13.75 -9.84 -13.89
C MET A 72 13.36 -10.99 -14.83
N GLY A 73 12.33 -11.76 -14.49
CA GLY A 73 11.87 -12.92 -15.25
C GLY A 73 11.01 -12.58 -16.48
N LEU A 74 10.32 -11.44 -16.50
CA LEU A 74 9.36 -11.11 -17.56
C LEU A 74 9.94 -11.05 -18.98
N HIS A 75 11.21 -10.65 -19.13
CA HIS A 75 11.92 -10.61 -20.41
C HIS A 75 12.99 -11.71 -20.56
N ASN A 76 12.96 -12.72 -19.70
CA ASN A 76 13.93 -13.81 -19.72
C ASN A 76 13.28 -15.09 -20.26
N ASP A 77 13.67 -15.46 -21.48
CA ASP A 77 13.14 -16.63 -22.20
C ASP A 77 13.29 -17.94 -21.43
N ALA A 78 14.35 -18.08 -20.61
CA ALA A 78 14.59 -19.30 -19.84
C ALA A 78 13.53 -19.57 -18.76
N VAL A 79 12.70 -18.57 -18.42
CA VAL A 79 11.68 -18.65 -17.37
C VAL A 79 10.32 -18.17 -17.86
N GLU A 80 10.16 -18.07 -19.19
CA GLU A 80 8.96 -17.55 -19.84
C GLU A 80 7.71 -18.34 -19.44
N GLU A 81 7.80 -19.67 -19.41
CA GLU A 81 6.69 -20.54 -19.02
C GLU A 81 6.18 -20.27 -17.61
N HIS A 82 7.07 -19.91 -16.67
CA HIS A 82 6.67 -19.55 -15.31
C HIS A 82 5.93 -18.20 -15.28
N MET A 83 6.36 -17.22 -16.08
CA MET A 83 5.67 -15.93 -16.18
C MET A 83 4.30 -16.10 -16.86
N ASN A 84 4.23 -16.89 -17.93
CA ASN A 84 2.99 -17.22 -18.61
C ASN A 84 2.04 -18.01 -17.69
N SER A 85 2.56 -18.87 -16.81
CA SER A 85 1.76 -19.57 -15.80
C SER A 85 1.23 -18.64 -14.70
N LEU A 86 1.96 -17.57 -14.39
CA LEU A 86 1.63 -16.63 -13.31
C LEU A 86 0.65 -15.52 -13.74
N PHE A 87 0.74 -15.04 -14.98
CA PHE A 87 -0.11 -13.95 -15.51
C PHE A 87 -1.11 -14.41 -16.57
N GLY A 88 -1.04 -15.68 -17.00
CA GLY A 88 -1.61 -16.10 -18.27
C GLY A 88 -0.73 -15.65 -19.44
N LYS A 89 -0.75 -16.40 -20.55
CA LYS A 89 0.10 -16.07 -21.71
C LYS A 89 -0.21 -14.68 -22.27
N GLU A 90 -1.49 -14.38 -22.51
CA GLU A 90 -1.91 -13.08 -23.05
C GLU A 90 -1.64 -11.92 -22.09
N GLY A 91 -1.85 -12.15 -20.79
CA GLY A 91 -1.53 -11.18 -19.74
C GLY A 91 -0.02 -10.89 -19.66
N ALA A 92 0.81 -11.94 -19.70
CA ALA A 92 2.26 -11.81 -19.72
C ALA A 92 2.77 -11.07 -20.97
N ASP A 93 2.23 -11.38 -22.15
CA ASP A 93 2.59 -10.71 -23.41
C ASP A 93 2.20 -9.23 -23.42
N THR A 94 1.02 -8.91 -22.88
CA THR A 94 0.56 -7.53 -22.72
C THR A 94 1.46 -6.78 -21.76
N LEU A 95 1.79 -7.40 -20.62
CA LEU A 95 2.66 -6.83 -19.61
C LEU A 95 4.07 -6.57 -20.19
N ARG A 96 4.67 -7.52 -20.91
CA ARG A 96 5.97 -7.33 -21.60
C ARG A 96 5.96 -6.11 -22.52
N LYS A 97 4.90 -5.94 -23.32
CA LYS A 97 4.76 -4.79 -24.24
C LYS A 97 4.63 -3.47 -23.49
N GLN A 98 3.83 -3.45 -22.41
CA GLN A 98 3.64 -2.25 -21.57
C GLN A 98 4.92 -1.86 -20.86
N LEU A 99 5.75 -2.83 -20.47
CA LEU A 99 6.99 -2.68 -19.74
C LEU A 99 8.15 -2.12 -20.60
N GLN A 100 7.87 -1.03 -21.32
CA GLN A 100 8.82 -0.10 -21.93
C GLN A 100 9.67 0.59 -20.85
N PRO A 101 10.67 1.43 -21.20
CA PRO A 101 11.43 2.19 -20.22
C PRO A 101 10.49 2.98 -19.31
N MET A 102 10.38 2.54 -18.06
CA MET A 102 9.49 3.08 -17.03
C MET A 102 10.32 3.37 -15.79
N GLN A 103 9.87 4.33 -14.99
CA GLN A 103 10.45 4.55 -13.67
C GLN A 103 10.22 3.30 -12.79
N PRO A 104 11.18 2.92 -11.92
CA PRO A 104 11.08 1.70 -11.12
C PRO A 104 9.77 1.58 -10.32
N TYR A 105 9.27 2.69 -9.79
CA TYR A 105 8.00 2.75 -9.07
C TYR A 105 6.79 2.44 -9.95
N GLN A 106 6.70 3.09 -11.12
CA GLN A 106 5.63 2.84 -12.08
C GLN A 106 5.65 1.39 -12.55
N ARG A 107 6.84 0.86 -12.80
CA ARG A 107 7.04 -0.52 -13.21
C ARG A 107 6.53 -1.52 -12.18
N GLU A 108 6.78 -1.25 -10.90
CA GLU A 108 6.26 -2.06 -9.79
C GLU A 108 4.74 -2.05 -9.74
N LEU A 109 4.13 -0.87 -9.80
CA LEU A 109 2.67 -0.73 -9.81
C LEU A 109 2.04 -1.47 -10.99
N THR A 110 2.59 -1.34 -12.19
CA THR A 110 2.09 -2.03 -13.39
C THR A 110 2.10 -3.55 -13.21
N ILE A 111 3.18 -4.12 -12.65
CA ILE A 111 3.30 -5.55 -12.43
C ILE A 111 2.34 -6.03 -11.32
N ALA A 112 2.19 -5.26 -10.24
CA ALA A 112 1.27 -5.56 -9.15
C ALA A 112 -0.21 -5.48 -9.61
N GLU A 113 -0.56 -4.50 -10.44
CA GLU A 113 -1.89 -4.39 -11.02
C GLU A 113 -2.17 -5.54 -11.99
N ALA A 114 -1.20 -5.92 -12.82
CA ALA A 114 -1.35 -7.03 -13.76
C ALA A 114 -1.68 -8.35 -13.06
N ILE A 115 -1.00 -8.69 -11.96
CA ILE A 115 -1.34 -9.90 -11.20
C ILE A 115 -2.72 -9.77 -10.56
N CYS A 116 -3.10 -8.61 -10.02
CA CYS A 116 -4.45 -8.41 -9.47
C CYS A 116 -5.53 -8.59 -10.53
N GLN A 117 -5.28 -8.16 -11.76
CA GLN A 117 -6.19 -8.35 -12.89
C GLN A 117 -6.29 -9.83 -13.29
N SER A 118 -5.15 -10.53 -13.41
CA SER A 118 -5.13 -11.98 -13.67
C SER A 118 -5.87 -12.78 -12.59
N LEU A 119 -5.83 -12.35 -11.32
CA LEU A 119 -6.58 -12.99 -10.24
C LEU A 119 -8.10 -12.80 -10.38
N LYS A 120 -8.55 -11.62 -10.82
CA LYS A 120 -9.98 -11.37 -11.07
C LYS A 120 -10.51 -12.26 -12.19
N GLU A 121 -9.72 -12.50 -13.23
CA GLU A 121 -10.07 -13.36 -14.36
C GLU A 121 -10.32 -14.82 -13.96
N ILE A 122 -9.63 -15.31 -12.93
CA ILE A 122 -9.82 -16.67 -12.38
C ILE A 122 -10.85 -16.73 -11.24
N GLY A 123 -11.65 -15.67 -11.06
CA GLY A 123 -12.73 -15.62 -10.06
C GLY A 123 -12.32 -15.07 -8.70
N GLY A 124 -11.08 -14.63 -8.50
CA GLY A 124 -10.62 -13.93 -7.31
C GLY A 124 -11.07 -12.47 -7.31
N THR A 125 -12.35 -12.22 -7.02
CA THR A 125 -13.02 -10.91 -7.16
C THR A 125 -12.33 -9.77 -6.40
N TYR A 126 -11.73 -10.06 -5.25
CA TYR A 126 -11.18 -9.06 -4.34
C TYR A 126 -9.70 -9.30 -4.06
N PRO A 127 -8.79 -9.00 -5.00
CA PRO A 127 -7.36 -8.98 -4.73
C PRO A 127 -6.99 -7.75 -3.90
N LEU A 128 -6.03 -7.92 -2.98
CA LEU A 128 -5.52 -6.86 -2.12
C LEU A 128 -4.00 -7.04 -1.94
N PRO A 129 -3.18 -6.22 -2.60
CA PRO A 129 -1.74 -6.22 -2.41
C PRO A 129 -1.33 -5.44 -1.15
N PHE A 130 -0.30 -5.92 -0.47
CA PHE A 130 0.36 -5.24 0.65
C PHE A 130 1.87 -5.28 0.45
N ARG A 131 2.53 -4.13 0.50
CA ARG A 131 3.94 -3.99 0.10
C ARG A 131 4.86 -4.09 1.32
N PHE A 132 5.98 -4.79 1.16
CA PHE A 132 7.07 -4.81 2.16
C PHE A 132 8.31 -4.12 1.60
N LYS A 133 8.85 -3.13 2.32
CA LYS A 133 10.17 -2.55 2.03
C LYS A 133 11.28 -3.37 2.68
N HIS A 134 12.46 -3.30 2.07
CA HIS A 134 13.69 -3.77 2.69
C HIS A 134 14.01 -2.99 3.97
N ALA A 135 14.87 -3.54 4.82
CA ALA A 135 15.38 -2.90 6.04
C ALA A 135 15.89 -1.46 5.85
N THR A 136 16.33 -1.11 4.65
CA THR A 136 16.84 0.23 4.29
C THR A 136 15.75 1.20 3.79
N GLY A 137 14.49 0.79 3.71
CA GLY A 137 13.32 1.57 3.27
C GLY A 137 13.24 1.91 1.78
N LYS A 138 14.38 1.91 1.06
CA LYS A 138 14.44 2.41 -0.32
C LYS A 138 13.84 1.49 -1.38
N ARG A 139 13.90 0.17 -1.18
CA ARG A 139 13.50 -0.83 -2.19
C ARG A 139 12.40 -1.72 -1.66
N THR A 140 11.47 -2.05 -2.53
CA THR A 140 10.47 -3.09 -2.27
C THR A 140 11.17 -4.44 -2.20
N SER A 141 10.92 -5.18 -1.13
CA SER A 141 11.39 -6.57 -0.95
C SER A 141 10.47 -7.52 -1.70
N HIS A 142 9.18 -7.44 -1.42
CA HIS A 142 8.13 -8.28 -1.96
C HIS A 142 6.76 -7.66 -1.67
N HIS A 143 5.71 -8.28 -2.20
CA HIS A 143 4.34 -8.04 -1.79
C HIS A 143 3.77 -9.32 -1.18
N LEU A 144 2.84 -9.17 -0.24
CA LEU A 144 1.86 -10.19 0.04
C LEU A 144 0.59 -9.82 -0.72
N ILE A 145 0.05 -10.76 -1.48
CA ILE A 145 -1.21 -10.56 -2.19
C ILE A 145 -2.25 -11.44 -1.55
N PHE A 146 -3.27 -10.82 -0.96
CA PHE A 146 -4.48 -11.49 -0.54
C PHE A 146 -5.48 -11.53 -1.68
N VAL A 147 -6.25 -12.60 -1.79
CA VAL A 147 -7.36 -12.73 -2.73
C VAL A 147 -8.50 -13.50 -2.09
N SER A 148 -9.70 -12.94 -2.27
CA SER A 148 -10.96 -13.53 -1.81
C SER A 148 -12.03 -13.42 -2.88
N LYS A 149 -13.04 -14.29 -2.78
CA LYS A 149 -14.30 -14.18 -3.53
C LYS A 149 -15.39 -13.42 -2.75
N ASN A 150 -15.15 -13.11 -1.48
CA ASN A 150 -16.15 -12.55 -0.58
C ASN A 150 -15.70 -11.19 -0.03
N VAL A 151 -16.59 -10.21 -0.12
CA VAL A 151 -16.33 -8.85 0.38
C VAL A 151 -16.00 -8.83 1.88
N ARG A 152 -16.57 -9.73 2.68
CA ARG A 152 -16.27 -9.82 4.11
C ARG A 152 -14.82 -10.23 4.38
N GLY A 153 -14.30 -11.21 3.65
CA GLY A 153 -12.90 -11.64 3.76
C GLY A 153 -11.94 -10.50 3.36
N TYR A 154 -12.28 -9.81 2.26
CA TYR A 154 -11.57 -8.61 1.83
C TYR A 154 -11.58 -7.49 2.88
N SER A 155 -12.74 -7.15 3.47
CA SER A 155 -12.84 -6.10 4.49
C SER A 155 -12.00 -6.42 5.72
N ILE A 156 -12.07 -7.67 6.22
CA ILE A 156 -11.27 -8.10 7.38
C ILE A 156 -9.78 -8.00 7.07
N MET A 157 -9.34 -8.52 5.93
CA MET A 157 -7.92 -8.45 5.56
C MET A 157 -7.46 -7.01 5.35
N LYS A 158 -8.31 -6.16 4.76
CA LYS A 158 -8.03 -4.73 4.57
C LYS A 158 -7.83 -4.01 5.91
N GLU A 159 -8.64 -4.31 6.92
CA GLU A 159 -8.45 -3.75 8.26
C GLU A 159 -7.17 -4.26 8.94
N ILE A 160 -6.82 -5.55 8.75
CA ILE A 160 -5.56 -6.11 9.26
C ILE A 160 -4.38 -5.38 8.60
N MET A 161 -4.34 -5.32 7.27
CA MET A 161 -3.28 -4.63 6.53
C MET A 161 -3.21 -3.13 6.85
N ALA A 162 -4.34 -2.48 7.12
CA ALA A 162 -4.37 -1.09 7.57
C ALA A 162 -3.65 -0.92 8.93
N LYS A 163 -3.87 -1.83 9.88
CA LYS A 163 -3.21 -1.80 11.21
C LYS A 163 -1.72 -2.12 11.12
N GLU A 164 -1.33 -2.97 10.19
CA GLU A 164 0.07 -3.35 9.95
C GLU A 164 0.82 -2.37 9.03
N SER A 165 0.13 -1.35 8.48
CA SER A 165 0.76 -0.32 7.67
C SER A 165 1.69 0.52 8.53
N SER A 166 2.92 0.73 8.07
CA SER A 166 3.93 1.49 8.80
C SER A 166 3.61 2.98 8.85
N THR A 167 2.81 3.48 7.91
CA THR A 167 2.46 4.90 7.84
C THR A 167 0.99 5.09 7.52
N THR A 168 0.46 6.20 8.02
CA THR A 168 -0.84 6.74 7.65
C THR A 168 -0.64 8.16 7.16
N GLU A 169 -1.17 8.48 5.99
CA GLU A 169 -1.23 9.83 5.44
C GLU A 169 -2.68 10.30 5.58
N GLN A 170 -2.90 11.36 6.37
CA GLN A 170 -4.24 11.90 6.66
C GLN A 170 -5.25 10.86 7.20
N GLY A 171 -4.77 9.89 8.00
CA GLY A 171 -5.61 8.81 8.52
C GLY A 171 -5.92 7.70 7.50
N VAL A 172 -5.39 7.78 6.28
CA VAL A 172 -5.46 6.73 5.27
C VAL A 172 -4.20 5.85 5.36
N PRO A 173 -4.35 4.53 5.57
CA PRO A 173 -3.21 3.62 5.61
C PRO A 173 -2.58 3.45 4.23
N CYS A 174 -1.25 3.37 4.18
CA CYS A 174 -0.50 3.23 2.93
C CYS A 174 -0.50 1.81 2.34
N PHE A 175 -0.97 0.80 3.09
CA PHE A 175 -0.88 -0.62 2.72
C PHE A 175 0.57 -1.07 2.43
N GLU A 176 1.50 -0.53 3.20
CA GLU A 176 2.93 -0.80 3.11
C GLU A 176 3.55 -0.96 4.50
N TYR A 177 4.41 -1.96 4.65
CA TYR A 177 5.30 -2.10 5.80
C TYR A 177 6.71 -1.65 5.43
N ASP A 178 7.22 -0.62 6.11
CA ASP A 178 8.58 -0.11 5.99
C ASP A 178 9.29 -0.14 7.35
N PRO A 179 10.22 -1.08 7.58
CA PRO A 179 10.98 -1.14 8.83
C PRO A 179 11.81 0.13 9.10
N ALA A 180 12.23 0.88 8.08
CA ALA A 180 13.01 2.11 8.29
C ALA A 180 12.23 3.20 9.03
N THR A 181 10.90 3.25 8.82
CA THR A 181 10.01 4.18 9.54
C THR A 181 9.93 3.87 11.03
N ILE A 182 10.01 2.59 11.41
CA ILE A 182 10.00 2.14 12.80
C ILE A 182 11.30 2.55 13.51
N TYR A 183 12.44 2.47 12.82
CA TYR A 183 13.74 2.83 13.39
C TYR A 183 14.01 4.33 13.39
N GLN A 184 13.41 5.11 12.47
CA GLN A 184 13.67 6.55 12.31
C GLN A 184 12.38 7.37 12.02
N PRO A 185 11.39 7.35 12.91
CA PRO A 185 10.08 7.95 12.67
C PRO A 185 10.16 9.47 12.39
N LEU A 186 10.99 10.19 13.16
CA LEU A 186 11.17 11.63 12.99
C LEU A 186 11.76 12.01 11.62
N LEU A 187 12.80 11.31 11.15
CA LEU A 187 13.41 11.60 9.84
C LEU A 187 12.46 11.28 8.69
N PHE A 188 11.60 10.27 8.86
CA PHE A 188 10.57 9.94 7.88
C PHE A 188 9.46 10.99 7.81
N ASP A 189 8.96 11.47 8.96
CA ASP A 189 7.99 12.58 9.00
C ASP A 189 8.58 13.85 8.39
N LEU A 190 9.89 14.05 8.54
CA LEU A 190 10.61 15.13 7.87
C LEU A 190 10.79 14.91 6.34
N ALA A 191 10.44 13.76 5.78
CA ALA A 191 10.61 13.43 4.36
C ALA A 191 9.29 13.42 3.54
N ARG A 192 8.12 13.53 4.17
CA ARG A 192 6.79 13.46 3.53
C ARG A 192 6.45 14.66 2.62
N PRO A 193 5.86 14.50 1.42
CA PRO A 193 5.57 15.58 0.45
C PRO A 193 4.92 16.86 1.00
N LEU A 194 5.11 17.98 0.28
CA LEU A 194 4.65 19.32 0.69
C LEU A 194 3.13 19.54 0.55
N ASP A 195 2.43 18.62 -0.12
CA ASP A 195 1.10 18.86 -0.67
C ASP A 195 -0.03 18.83 0.38
N GLU A 196 0.24 18.34 1.60
CA GLU A 196 -0.77 18.13 2.65
C GLU A 196 -0.78 19.21 3.75
N LEU A 197 0.13 20.19 3.71
CA LEU A 197 0.21 21.24 4.74
C LEU A 197 -1.10 22.05 4.80
N GLU A 198 -1.83 22.15 3.70
CA GLU A 198 -3.11 22.86 3.63
C GLU A 198 -4.17 22.26 4.56
N ASP A 199 -4.42 20.95 4.41
CA ASP A 199 -5.45 20.25 5.15
C ASP A 199 -5.11 20.17 6.64
N MET A 200 -3.83 19.96 6.98
CA MET A 200 -3.38 19.92 8.38
C MET A 200 -3.67 21.24 9.11
N LEU A 201 -3.39 22.38 8.46
CA LEU A 201 -3.64 23.68 9.06
C LEU A 201 -5.13 23.95 9.25
N LEU A 202 -5.96 23.57 8.27
CA LEU A 202 -7.41 23.71 8.37
C LEU A 202 -8.00 22.82 9.47
N ASP A 203 -7.47 21.61 9.66
CA ASP A 203 -7.98 20.65 10.63
C ASP A 203 -7.53 20.96 12.07
N GLU A 204 -6.24 21.25 12.27
CA GLU A 204 -5.61 21.45 13.58
C GLU A 204 -6.02 22.78 14.21
N PHE A 205 -6.20 23.83 13.40
CA PHE A 205 -6.54 25.17 13.86
C PHE A 205 -8.00 25.56 13.61
N ALA A 206 -8.87 24.62 13.25
CA ALA A 206 -10.28 24.87 12.97
C ALA A 206 -10.96 25.69 14.08
N GLY A 207 -11.62 26.78 13.69
CA GLY A 207 -12.34 27.69 14.60
C GLY A 207 -11.45 28.61 15.44
N GLN A 208 -10.13 28.60 15.25
CA GLN A 208 -9.20 29.45 16.00
C GLN A 208 -8.80 30.69 15.20
N THR A 209 -8.46 31.77 15.94
CA THR A 209 -7.83 32.97 15.38
C THR A 209 -6.45 33.16 15.99
N MET A 210 -5.41 33.18 15.15
CA MET A 210 -4.01 33.27 15.60
C MET A 210 -3.11 33.91 14.55
N THR A 211 -1.93 34.36 14.93
CA THR A 211 -0.98 34.96 13.98
C THR A 211 -0.25 33.90 13.16
N MET A 212 0.29 34.28 11.99
CA MET A 212 1.13 33.39 11.18
C MET A 212 2.32 32.82 11.96
N LEU A 213 2.92 33.64 12.84
CA LEU A 213 3.99 33.19 13.73
C LEU A 213 3.51 32.13 14.73
N GLN A 214 2.34 32.33 15.34
CA GLN A 214 1.77 31.36 16.28
C GLN A 214 1.42 30.03 15.61
N VAL A 215 0.84 30.07 14.40
CA VAL A 215 0.61 28.88 13.57
C VAL A 215 1.91 28.12 13.35
N TYR A 216 2.97 28.84 12.95
CA TYR A 216 4.28 28.25 12.71
C TYR A 216 4.86 27.64 13.98
N ASP A 217 4.94 28.39 15.08
CA ASP A 217 5.58 27.95 16.33
C ASP A 217 4.88 26.73 16.94
N GLN A 218 3.55 26.65 16.83
CA GLN A 218 2.77 25.52 17.35
C GLN A 218 2.84 24.27 16.44
N HIS A 219 2.91 24.45 15.12
CA HIS A 219 2.80 23.34 14.18
C HIS A 219 4.15 22.75 13.72
N HIS A 220 5.22 23.56 13.62
CA HIS A 220 6.43 23.15 12.89
C HIS A 220 7.31 22.13 13.62
N VAL A 221 7.21 22.02 14.95
CA VAL A 221 8.10 21.14 15.73
C VAL A 221 7.84 19.68 15.37
N GLY A 222 8.88 18.98 14.92
CA GLY A 222 8.77 17.60 14.45
C GLY A 222 8.25 17.45 13.01
N LYS A 223 7.99 18.55 12.29
CA LYS A 223 7.54 18.56 10.89
C LYS A 223 8.59 19.26 10.01
N ARG A 224 8.66 18.92 8.71
CA ARG A 224 9.68 19.48 7.79
C ARG A 224 9.39 20.88 7.26
N TYR A 225 8.22 21.40 7.58
CA TYR A 225 7.74 22.65 7.03
C TYR A 225 8.54 23.81 7.60
N ILE A 226 9.15 24.59 6.71
CA ILE A 226 9.82 25.84 7.09
C ILE A 226 8.82 26.99 7.02
N LYS A 227 9.11 28.09 7.70
CA LYS A 227 8.24 29.29 7.76
C LYS A 227 7.72 29.73 6.38
N LYS A 228 8.53 29.59 5.31
CA LYS A 228 8.11 29.87 3.93
C LYS A 228 6.93 29.02 3.45
N ASN A 229 6.94 27.71 3.74
CA ASN A 229 5.86 26.80 3.32
C ASN A 229 4.51 27.23 3.90
N TYR A 230 4.46 27.61 5.17
CA TYR A 230 3.25 28.12 5.80
C TYR A 230 2.77 29.40 5.13
N LYS A 231 3.67 30.34 4.82
CA LYS A 231 3.29 31.59 4.14
C LYS A 231 2.69 31.33 2.75
N ASP A 232 3.30 30.42 1.99
CA ASP A 232 2.85 30.06 0.65
C ASP A 232 1.48 29.36 0.69
N ILE A 233 1.26 28.45 1.63
CA ILE A 233 -0.02 27.77 1.83
C ILE A 233 -1.11 28.70 2.37
N LEU A 234 -0.80 29.57 3.32
CA LEU A 234 -1.78 30.55 3.84
C LEU A 234 -2.18 31.56 2.76
N LEU A 235 -1.26 31.97 1.89
CA LEU A 235 -1.59 32.78 0.71
C LEU A 235 -2.55 32.05 -0.24
N LYS A 236 -2.32 30.75 -0.47
CA LYS A 236 -3.21 29.91 -1.29
C LYS A 236 -4.60 29.77 -0.65
N LEU A 237 -4.67 29.40 0.62
CA LEU A 237 -5.92 29.24 1.38
C LEU A 237 -6.77 30.51 1.42
N GLU A 238 -6.12 31.67 1.56
CA GLU A 238 -6.80 32.95 1.54
C GLU A 238 -7.32 33.31 0.14
N ALA A 239 -6.53 33.05 -0.91
CA ALA A 239 -6.98 33.24 -2.29
C ALA A 239 -8.19 32.35 -2.64
N GLU A 240 -8.27 31.17 -2.02
CA GLU A 240 -9.38 30.22 -2.13
C GLU A 240 -10.56 30.53 -1.18
N ASN A 241 -10.48 31.61 -0.39
CA ASN A 241 -11.47 32.01 0.64
C ASN A 241 -11.72 30.93 1.72
N LYS A 242 -10.79 30.00 1.93
CA LYS A 242 -10.86 28.96 2.98
C LYS A 242 -10.48 29.49 4.35
N ILE A 243 -9.73 30.58 4.43
CA ILE A 243 -9.39 31.30 5.66
C ILE A 243 -9.60 32.80 5.45
N THR A 244 -9.71 33.55 6.55
CA THR A 244 -9.71 35.02 6.51
C THR A 244 -8.47 35.57 7.21
N ALA A 245 -7.87 36.63 6.67
CA ALA A 245 -6.67 37.23 7.23
C ALA A 245 -6.81 38.73 7.47
N SER A 246 -6.20 39.23 8.55
CA SER A 246 -6.21 40.64 8.96
C SER A 246 -4.79 41.11 9.30
N PRO A 247 -4.35 42.29 8.80
CA PRO A 247 -5.08 43.26 7.99
C PRO A 247 -5.26 42.84 6.52
N SER A 248 -6.34 43.31 5.89
CA SER A 248 -6.69 43.02 4.49
C SER A 248 -5.83 43.79 3.48
N LYS A 249 -5.33 44.98 3.85
CA LYS A 249 -4.38 45.74 3.05
C LYS A 249 -2.95 45.36 3.43
N ARG A 250 -2.28 44.63 2.54
CA ARG A 250 -0.87 44.25 2.66
C ARG A 250 -0.19 44.21 1.30
N ARG A 251 1.15 44.13 1.30
CA ARG A 251 1.93 43.99 0.06
C ARG A 251 1.50 42.71 -0.67
N LYS A 252 1.19 42.83 -1.96
CA LYS A 252 0.69 41.74 -2.80
C LYS A 252 1.63 40.53 -2.73
N ASN A 253 1.07 39.33 -2.60
CA ASN A 253 1.78 38.04 -2.48
C ASN A 253 2.72 37.93 -1.26
N THR A 254 2.40 38.61 -0.16
CA THR A 254 3.17 38.47 1.09
C THR A 254 2.27 38.15 2.27
N PHE A 255 2.76 37.29 3.16
CA PHE A 255 2.13 36.94 4.43
C PHE A 255 3.13 37.27 5.55
N GLY A 256 2.84 38.31 6.32
CA GLY A 256 3.68 38.74 7.44
C GLY A 256 3.48 37.85 8.66
N ASP A 257 4.46 37.84 9.57
CA ASP A 257 4.45 37.01 10.78
C ASP A 257 3.31 37.42 11.74
N ASP A 258 2.96 38.71 11.76
CA ASP A 258 1.91 39.28 12.61
C ASP A 258 0.50 39.24 12.00
N VAL A 259 0.36 38.72 10.77
CA VAL A 259 -0.95 38.62 10.11
C VAL A 259 -1.81 37.64 10.90
N LYS A 260 -2.97 38.11 11.36
CA LYS A 260 -3.96 37.28 12.05
C LYS A 260 -4.74 36.48 11.02
N ILE A 261 -4.83 35.18 11.25
CA ILE A 261 -5.55 34.20 10.44
C ILE A 261 -6.72 33.71 11.28
N THR A 262 -7.91 33.67 10.70
CA THR A 262 -9.09 33.02 11.27
C THR A 262 -9.44 31.82 10.41
N PHE A 263 -9.31 30.64 11.00
CA PHE A 263 -9.70 29.37 10.40
C PHE A 263 -11.19 29.12 10.66
N PRO A 264 -11.96 28.66 9.66
CA PRO A 264 -13.37 28.35 9.86
C PRO A 264 -13.52 27.16 10.83
N PRO A 265 -14.62 27.11 11.62
CA PRO A 265 -14.93 25.93 12.42
C PRO A 265 -15.23 24.73 11.51
N LYS A 266 -14.93 23.50 11.99
CA LYS A 266 -15.29 22.27 11.26
C LYS A 266 -16.80 22.26 11.02
N GLN A 267 -17.22 22.12 9.77
CA GLN A 267 -18.62 21.83 9.46
C GLN A 267 -18.91 20.41 9.96
N SER A 268 -19.72 20.32 11.01
CA SER A 268 -20.25 19.06 11.56
C SER A 268 -21.16 18.33 10.58
#